data_AF-A0A9Q0YCI2-F1
#
_entry.id   AF-A0A9Q0YCI2-F1
#
_cell.length_a   1.000
_cell.length_b   1.000
_cell.length_c   1.000
_cell.angle_alpha   90.00
_cell.angle_beta   90.00
_cell.angle_gamma   90.00
#
_symmetry.space_group_name_H-M   'P 1'
#
loop_
_entity.id
_entity.type
_entity.pdbx_description
1 polymer ?
#
loop_
_entity_poly.entity_id
_entity_poly.type
_entity_poly.pdbx_seq_one_letter_code
_entity_poly.pdbx_strand_id
1 'polypeptide(L)'
;MTCSLLLSDGRLSGNHILSILQVNEKYEELKCALTSLADECSKLTTVTVRGKTFSLEFVLVTDLKFLNILLGLQGCSAKYSCAWCKCPSGKRWDSSLHWSLTETQHGARTISDIVKCSKMKKNNFGCIHEPVFQSIPIQNCIPDVLHLYLRISDQLVNHLIDELRRRDNISKNSKELCREKSSNIVRFENFVQSLNIKWNFYVDKVSSSIRCRDLNGVEHLAIQNSINLEEMIPNHPKFNYLKLKYCGKVLLKLW
;
A
#
# COMPACT_ATOMS: atom_id res chain seq x y z
N MET A 1 -16.06 2.68 10.45
CA MET A 1 -15.24 3.14 9.32
C MET A 1 -15.77 4.48 8.83
N THR A 2 -14.90 5.43 8.45
CA THR A 2 -15.29 6.79 8.02
C THR A 2 -15.12 6.91 6.51
N CYS A 3 -16.21 7.19 5.79
CA CYS A 3 -16.17 7.51 4.36
C CYS A 3 -16.21 9.04 4.20
N SER A 4 -15.19 9.62 3.54
CA SER A 4 -15.10 11.07 3.31
C SER A 4 -15.04 11.34 1.81
N LEU A 5 -15.86 12.27 1.31
CA LEU A 5 -15.75 12.80 -0.05
C LEU A 5 -14.72 13.92 -0.09
N LEU A 6 -13.79 13.85 -1.05
CA LEU A 6 -12.90 14.97 -1.39
C LEU A 6 -13.51 15.70 -2.58
N LEU A 7 -13.96 16.93 -2.36
CA LEU A 7 -14.33 17.85 -3.43
C LEU A 7 -13.10 18.66 -3.81
N SER A 8 -12.50 18.39 -4.97
CA SER A 8 -11.34 19.11 -5.47
C SER A 8 -11.79 20.37 -6.20
N ASP A 9 -11.82 21.51 -5.49
CA ASP A 9 -11.79 22.82 -6.15
C ASP A 9 -11.12 23.87 -5.25
N GLY A 10 -9.79 24.00 -5.37
CA GLY A 10 -8.97 25.18 -5.05
C GLY A 10 -8.98 25.82 -3.65
N ARG A 11 -9.91 25.45 -2.75
CA ARG A 11 -10.03 25.92 -1.37
C ARG A 11 -10.55 24.76 -0.53
N LEU A 12 -9.65 24.08 0.16
CA LEU A 12 -9.97 23.03 1.13
C LEU A 12 -10.69 23.65 2.35
N SER A 13 -12.02 23.73 2.29
CA SER A 13 -12.89 23.86 3.45
C SER A 13 -13.99 22.82 3.35
N GLY A 14 -13.78 21.65 3.96
CA GLY A 14 -14.87 20.72 4.28
C GLY A 14 -14.56 19.25 4.01
N ASN A 15 -13.98 18.56 4.99
CA ASN A 15 -14.23 17.13 5.13
C ASN A 15 -15.65 16.98 5.67
N HIS A 16 -16.56 16.45 4.85
CA HIS A 16 -17.93 16.17 5.26
C HIS A 16 -18.09 14.68 5.51
N ILE A 17 -18.52 14.33 6.71
CA ILE A 17 -18.86 12.94 7.05
C ILE A 17 -20.20 12.63 6.39
N LEU A 18 -20.20 11.67 5.47
CA LEU A 18 -21.43 11.20 4.84
C LEU A 18 -22.12 10.13 5.68
N SER A 19 -21.33 9.21 6.23
CA SER A 19 -21.83 8.09 6.99
C SER A 19 -20.78 7.57 7.98
N ILE A 20 -21.27 7.07 9.11
CA ILE A 20 -20.50 6.28 10.06
C ILE A 20 -21.07 4.87 10.02
N LEU A 21 -20.23 3.92 9.60
CA LEU A 21 -20.64 2.53 9.46
C LEU A 21 -20.05 1.68 10.58
N GLN A 22 -20.92 0.97 11.30
CA GLN A 22 -20.58 -0.05 12.27
C GLN A 22 -20.86 -1.43 11.67
N VAL A 23 -19.93 -1.90 10.83
CA VAL A 23 -20.01 -3.19 10.15
C VAL A 23 -18.64 -3.87 10.20
N ASN A 24 -18.62 -5.19 10.05
CA ASN A 24 -17.36 -5.89 9.86
C ASN A 24 -16.81 -5.61 8.45
N GLU A 25 -15.49 -5.70 8.30
CA GLU A 25 -14.81 -5.63 6.99
C GLU A 25 -15.02 -6.93 6.18
N LYS A 26 -16.28 -7.30 5.98
CA LYS A 26 -16.72 -8.41 5.12
C LYS A 26 -17.51 -7.84 3.96
N TYR A 27 -17.30 -8.42 2.78
CA TYR A 27 -17.91 -7.93 1.54
C TYR A 27 -19.44 -7.79 1.65
N GLU A 28 -20.15 -8.81 2.13
CA GLU A 28 -21.62 -8.79 2.19
C GLU A 28 -22.17 -7.69 3.12
N GLU A 29 -21.54 -7.49 4.28
CA GLU A 29 -21.94 -6.45 5.24
C GLU A 29 -21.68 -5.05 4.67
N LEU A 30 -20.52 -4.84 4.05
CA LEU A 30 -20.16 -3.58 3.41
C LEU A 30 -21.02 -3.28 2.20
N LYS A 31 -21.29 -4.28 1.36
CA LYS A 31 -22.21 -4.14 0.22
C LYS A 31 -23.58 -3.69 0.71
N CYS A 32 -24.15 -4.40 1.69
CA CYS A 32 -25.44 -4.05 2.27
C CYS A 32 -25.45 -2.59 2.78
N ALA A 33 -24.43 -2.20 3.55
CA ALA A 33 -24.33 -0.88 4.14
C ALA A 33 -24.08 0.26 3.13
N LEU A 34 -23.44 -0.02 2.00
CA LEU A 34 -23.02 0.98 1.01
C LEU A 34 -23.88 1.01 -0.26
N THR A 35 -24.85 0.09 -0.42
CA THR A 35 -25.65 -0.02 -1.66
C THR A 35 -26.41 1.27 -1.95
N SER A 36 -27.06 1.88 -0.96
CA SER A 36 -27.78 3.15 -1.14
C SER A 36 -26.86 4.27 -1.62
N LEU A 37 -25.66 4.38 -1.02
CA LEU A 37 -24.66 5.37 -1.42
C LEU A 37 -24.14 5.09 -2.84
N ALA A 38 -23.89 3.84 -3.19
CA ALA A 38 -23.47 3.46 -4.54
C ALA A 38 -24.53 3.80 -5.60
N ASP A 39 -25.81 3.55 -5.28
CA ASP A 39 -26.94 3.90 -6.14
C ASP A 39 -27.06 5.42 -6.33
N GLU A 40 -26.90 6.21 -5.26
CA GLU A 40 -26.88 7.67 -5.34
C GLU A 40 -25.72 8.18 -6.19
N CYS A 41 -24.50 7.69 -5.96
CA CYS A 41 -23.33 8.03 -6.77
C CYS A 41 -23.53 7.68 -8.25
N SER A 42 -24.27 6.61 -8.58
CA SER A 42 -24.57 6.24 -9.97
C SER A 42 -25.55 7.20 -10.66
N LYS A 43 -26.47 7.81 -9.90
CA LYS A 43 -27.51 8.71 -10.42
C LYS A 43 -27.03 10.16 -10.47
N LEU A 44 -26.17 10.55 -9.55
CA LEU A 44 -25.72 11.92 -9.36
C LEU A 44 -24.55 12.26 -10.32
N THR A 45 -24.87 12.53 -11.58
CA THR A 45 -23.87 12.84 -12.62
C THR A 45 -23.62 14.33 -12.81
N THR A 46 -24.60 15.17 -12.42
CA THR A 46 -24.52 16.63 -12.55
C THR A 46 -25.17 17.33 -11.37
N VAL A 47 -24.71 18.55 -11.07
CA VAL A 47 -25.31 19.42 -10.07
C VAL A 47 -25.44 20.84 -10.61
N THR A 48 -26.57 21.49 -10.34
CA THR A 48 -26.81 22.89 -10.74
C THR A 48 -26.69 23.79 -9.52
N VAL A 49 -25.70 24.68 -9.53
CA VAL A 49 -25.47 25.66 -8.46
C VAL A 49 -25.52 27.05 -9.06
N ARG A 50 -26.44 27.90 -8.56
CA ARG A 50 -26.63 29.29 -9.02
C ARG A 50 -26.79 29.40 -10.55
N GLY A 51 -27.57 28.50 -11.15
CA GLY A 51 -27.84 28.48 -12.59
C GLY A 51 -26.72 27.93 -13.47
N LYS A 52 -25.62 27.43 -12.89
CA LYS A 52 -24.54 26.75 -13.62
C LYS A 52 -24.56 25.26 -13.33
N THR A 53 -24.51 24.44 -14.38
CA THR A 53 -24.46 22.98 -14.28
C THR A 53 -23.02 22.50 -14.31
N PHE A 54 -22.66 21.65 -13.34
CA PHE A 54 -21.36 21.02 -13.21
C PHE A 54 -21.51 19.52 -13.39
N SER A 55 -20.58 18.88 -14.10
CA SER A 55 -20.46 17.42 -14.12
C SER A 55 -19.70 16.96 -12.89
N LEU A 56 -20.15 15.87 -12.29
CA LEU A 56 -19.55 15.27 -11.10
C LEU A 56 -18.74 14.04 -11.49
N GLU A 57 -17.54 13.95 -10.93
CA GLU A 57 -16.67 12.79 -11.02
C GLU A 57 -16.38 12.29 -9.60
N PHE A 58 -16.67 11.01 -9.36
CA PHE A 58 -16.40 10.38 -8.06
C PHE A 58 -15.04 9.70 -8.09
N VAL A 59 -14.31 9.90 -6.99
CA VAL A 59 -13.01 9.26 -6.73
C VAL A 59 -13.12 8.51 -5.40
N LEU A 60 -12.72 7.24 -5.41
CA LEU A 60 -12.67 6.39 -4.22
C LEU A 60 -11.24 6.36 -3.69
N VAL A 61 -11.02 6.97 -2.52
CA VAL A 61 -9.71 6.95 -1.84
C VAL A 61 -9.81 6.08 -0.60
N THR A 62 -8.99 5.03 -0.52
CA THR A 62 -8.98 4.14 0.64
C THR A 62 -7.71 3.29 0.71
N ASP A 63 -7.42 2.71 1.88
CA ASP A 63 -6.37 1.70 2.02
C ASP A 63 -6.60 0.50 1.07
N LEU A 64 -5.52 -0.16 0.67
CA LEU A 64 -5.57 -1.21 -0.36
C LEU A 64 -6.38 -2.43 0.06
N LYS A 65 -6.42 -2.76 1.36
CA LYS A 65 -7.18 -3.90 1.86
C LYS A 65 -8.67 -3.62 1.70
N PHE A 66 -9.12 -2.44 2.12
CA PHE A 66 -10.50 -2.03 1.95
C PHE A 66 -10.88 -1.86 0.48
N LEU A 67 -9.99 -1.29 -0.34
CA LEU A 67 -10.20 -1.17 -1.79
C LEU A 67 -10.46 -2.54 -2.43
N ASN A 68 -9.66 -3.55 -2.10
CA ASN A 68 -9.85 -4.90 -2.63
C ASN A 68 -11.22 -5.48 -2.23
N ILE A 69 -11.69 -5.22 -1.01
CA ILE A 69 -13.03 -5.66 -0.58
C ILE A 69 -14.11 -4.96 -1.40
N LEU A 70 -14.03 -3.63 -1.55
CA LEU A 70 -15.01 -2.85 -2.32
C LEU A 70 -15.03 -3.22 -3.81
N LEU A 71 -13.91 -3.64 -4.37
CA LEU A 71 -13.81 -4.13 -5.75
C LEU A 71 -14.20 -5.61 -5.88
N GLY A 72 -14.48 -6.32 -4.79
CA GLY A 72 -14.80 -7.75 -4.83
C GLY A 72 -13.60 -8.63 -5.21
N LEU A 73 -12.38 -8.19 -4.88
CA LEU A 73 -11.13 -8.91 -5.11
C LEU A 73 -10.69 -9.71 -3.88
N GLN A 74 -9.87 -10.74 -4.11
CA GLN A 74 -9.16 -11.43 -3.04
C GLN A 74 -8.22 -10.48 -2.28
N GLY A 75 -7.86 -10.88 -1.06
CA GLY A 75 -6.98 -10.10 -0.18
C GLY A 75 -5.60 -9.81 -0.78
N CYS A 76 -4.90 -8.84 -0.18
CA CYS A 76 -3.61 -8.32 -0.66
C CYS A 76 -2.50 -9.40 -0.84
N SER A 77 -2.60 -10.52 -0.12
CA SER A 77 -1.67 -11.66 -0.21
C SER A 77 -1.96 -12.64 -1.35
N ALA A 78 -3.10 -12.51 -2.04
CA ALA A 78 -3.49 -13.43 -3.09
C ALA A 78 -2.60 -13.33 -4.35
N LYS A 79 -2.65 -14.38 -5.18
CA LYS A 79 -1.90 -14.44 -6.45
C LYS A 79 -2.19 -13.24 -7.34
N TYR A 80 -3.45 -12.80 -7.43
CA TYR A 80 -3.88 -11.69 -8.28
C TYR A 80 -4.42 -10.53 -7.44
N SER A 81 -3.61 -10.00 -6.53
CA SER A 81 -4.06 -9.00 -5.56
C SER A 81 -4.05 -7.54 -6.03
N CYS A 82 -3.57 -7.25 -7.25
CA CYS A 82 -3.55 -5.89 -7.77
C CYS A 82 -4.96 -5.43 -8.18
N ALA A 83 -5.38 -4.27 -7.69
CA ALA A 83 -6.67 -3.65 -7.99
C ALA A 83 -6.79 -3.19 -9.45
N TRP A 84 -5.67 -2.81 -10.08
CA TRP A 84 -5.66 -2.20 -11.43
C TRP A 84 -5.25 -3.17 -12.55
N CYS A 85 -4.51 -4.24 -12.26
CA CYS A 85 -4.05 -5.17 -13.29
C CYS A 85 -4.11 -6.64 -12.87
N LYS A 86 -4.01 -7.53 -13.86
CA LYS A 86 -4.06 -8.99 -13.73
C LYS A 86 -2.66 -9.62 -13.53
N CYS A 87 -1.63 -8.82 -13.21
CA CYS A 87 -0.29 -9.33 -12.95
C CYS A 87 -0.27 -10.27 -11.73
N PRO A 88 0.17 -11.54 -11.87
CA PRO A 88 0.31 -12.43 -10.74
C PRO A 88 1.49 -12.01 -9.85
N SER A 89 1.39 -12.24 -8.55
CA SER A 89 2.40 -11.86 -7.54
C SER A 89 3.80 -12.38 -7.88
N GLY A 90 3.90 -13.63 -8.33
CA GLY A 90 5.16 -14.27 -8.72
C GLY A 90 5.80 -13.77 -10.02
N LYS A 91 5.16 -12.84 -10.75
CA LYS A 91 5.68 -12.24 -11.99
C LYS A 91 5.96 -10.75 -11.89
N ARG A 92 5.70 -10.11 -10.74
CA ARG A 92 5.92 -8.66 -10.53
C ARG A 92 7.38 -8.21 -10.64
N TRP A 93 8.31 -9.14 -10.41
CA TRP A 93 9.75 -8.87 -10.50
C TRP A 93 10.27 -8.88 -11.94
N ASP A 94 9.52 -9.47 -12.87
CA ASP A 94 9.95 -9.73 -14.23
C ASP A 94 9.74 -8.49 -15.10
N SER A 95 10.80 -7.70 -15.28
CA SER A 95 10.78 -6.47 -16.07
C SER A 95 10.69 -6.71 -17.58
N SER A 96 10.75 -7.97 -18.05
CA SER A 96 10.51 -8.30 -19.45
C SER A 96 9.01 -8.31 -19.79
N LEU A 97 8.14 -8.42 -18.78
CA LEU A 97 6.70 -8.41 -18.95
C LEU A 97 6.14 -6.98 -18.84
N HIS A 98 5.33 -6.59 -19.83
CA HIS A 98 4.63 -5.31 -19.80
C HIS A 98 3.22 -5.47 -19.22
N TRP A 99 2.96 -4.78 -18.11
CA TRP A 99 1.64 -4.69 -17.46
C TRP A 99 1.21 -3.23 -17.40
N SER A 100 -0.03 -2.96 -17.83
CA SER A 100 -0.61 -1.62 -17.78
C SER A 100 -1.67 -1.51 -16.69
N LEU A 101 -1.85 -0.29 -16.19
CA LEU A 101 -2.92 0.08 -15.28
C LEU A 101 -4.17 0.60 -16.03
N THR A 102 -4.02 0.91 -17.32
CA THR A 102 -5.07 1.54 -18.15
C THR A 102 -5.41 0.71 -19.39
N GLU A 103 -4.44 -0.04 -19.93
CA GLU A 103 -4.59 -0.80 -21.18
C GLU A 103 -4.95 -2.27 -20.93
N THR A 104 -6.14 -2.67 -21.34
CA THR A 104 -6.67 -4.02 -21.10
C THR A 104 -5.89 -5.12 -21.84
N GLN A 105 -5.32 -4.80 -23.01
CA GLN A 105 -4.42 -5.70 -23.75
C GLN A 105 -3.16 -6.05 -22.95
N HIS A 106 -2.74 -5.15 -22.06
CA HIS A 106 -1.61 -5.33 -21.15
C HIS A 106 -2.07 -5.65 -19.72
N GLY A 107 -3.24 -6.27 -19.62
CA GLY A 107 -3.73 -6.84 -18.38
C GLY A 107 -4.37 -5.86 -17.40
N ALA A 108 -4.62 -4.61 -17.78
CA ALA A 108 -5.43 -3.71 -16.96
C ALA A 108 -6.82 -4.30 -16.70
N ARG A 109 -7.40 -3.92 -15.57
CA ARG A 109 -8.77 -4.26 -15.18
C ARG A 109 -9.70 -3.11 -15.58
N THR A 110 -10.97 -3.45 -15.72
CA THR A 110 -12.09 -2.52 -15.77
C THR A 110 -13.16 -3.02 -14.81
N ILE A 111 -14.13 -2.18 -14.44
CA ILE A 111 -15.26 -2.63 -13.61
C ILE A 111 -16.02 -3.77 -14.30
N SER A 112 -16.27 -3.66 -15.60
CA SER A 112 -16.94 -4.70 -16.39
C SER A 112 -16.13 -6.00 -16.42
N ASP A 113 -14.80 -5.93 -16.53
CA ASP A 113 -13.94 -7.11 -16.43
C ASP A 113 -14.04 -7.78 -15.06
N ILE A 114 -14.09 -7.00 -13.97
CA ILE A 114 -14.21 -7.54 -12.61
C ILE A 114 -15.55 -8.25 -12.45
N VAL A 115 -16.66 -7.63 -12.88
CA VAL A 115 -18.01 -8.24 -12.87
C VAL A 115 -18.07 -9.52 -13.70
N LYS A 116 -17.41 -9.54 -14.86
CA LYS A 116 -17.32 -10.74 -15.69
C LYS A 116 -16.53 -11.84 -14.99
N CYS A 117 -15.37 -11.49 -14.45
CA CYS A 117 -14.46 -12.45 -13.82
C CYS A 117 -15.03 -13.03 -12.52
N SER A 118 -15.81 -12.26 -11.74
CA SER A 118 -16.42 -12.75 -10.50
C SER A 118 -17.41 -13.90 -10.73
N LYS A 119 -17.98 -14.01 -11.94
CA LYS A 119 -18.89 -15.08 -12.35
C LYS A 119 -18.16 -16.33 -12.85
N MET A 120 -16.85 -16.28 -13.00
CA MET A 120 -16.04 -17.39 -13.55
C MET A 120 -15.54 -18.32 -12.44
N LYS A 121 -15.64 -19.64 -12.66
CA LYS A 121 -15.09 -20.65 -11.73
C LYS A 121 -13.57 -20.83 -11.84
N LYS A 122 -13.01 -20.59 -13.03
CA LYS A 122 -11.56 -20.70 -13.32
C LYS A 122 -11.11 -19.42 -14.00
N ASN A 123 -9.85 -19.05 -13.83
CA ASN A 123 -9.28 -17.83 -14.42
C ASN A 123 -10.09 -16.57 -14.06
N ASN A 124 -10.63 -16.50 -12.85
CA ASN A 124 -11.32 -15.31 -12.32
C ASN A 124 -10.35 -14.20 -11.92
N PHE A 125 -9.03 -14.41 -12.05
CA PHE A 125 -7.98 -13.46 -11.68
C PHE A 125 -8.18 -12.83 -10.29
N GLY A 126 -8.65 -13.62 -9.32
CA GLY A 126 -8.89 -13.15 -7.96
C GLY A 126 -10.15 -12.31 -7.78
N CYS A 127 -11.01 -12.16 -8.79
CA CYS A 127 -12.35 -11.56 -8.63
C CYS A 127 -13.28 -12.60 -8.00
N ILE A 128 -13.77 -12.32 -6.80
CA ILE A 128 -14.63 -13.22 -6.01
C ILE A 128 -16.03 -12.65 -5.80
N HIS A 129 -16.20 -11.33 -5.96
CA HIS A 129 -17.49 -10.65 -5.94
C HIS A 129 -17.54 -9.53 -6.98
N GLU A 130 -18.72 -8.98 -7.23
CA GLU A 130 -18.87 -7.76 -8.04
C GLU A 130 -18.43 -6.53 -7.23
N PRO A 131 -17.94 -5.44 -7.87
CA PRO A 131 -17.65 -4.20 -7.16
C PRO A 131 -18.90 -3.60 -6.52
N VAL A 132 -18.75 -3.01 -5.33
CA VAL A 132 -19.80 -2.26 -4.63
C VAL A 132 -20.14 -0.99 -5.40
N PHE A 133 -19.13 -0.22 -5.81
CA PHE A 133 -19.29 0.99 -6.61
C PHE A 133 -19.00 0.71 -8.09
N GLN A 134 -20.02 0.24 -8.84
CA GLN A 134 -19.84 -0.09 -10.26
C GLN A 134 -19.82 1.15 -11.18
N SER A 135 -20.32 2.30 -10.72
CA SER A 135 -20.30 3.56 -11.48
C SER A 135 -18.96 4.29 -11.42
N ILE A 136 -18.07 3.93 -10.47
CA ILE A 136 -16.75 4.55 -10.32
C ILE A 136 -15.74 3.75 -11.15
N PRO A 137 -15.12 4.35 -12.19
CA PRO A 137 -14.09 3.69 -12.96
C PRO A 137 -12.91 3.26 -12.07
N ILE A 138 -12.26 2.15 -12.39
CA ILE A 138 -11.11 1.67 -11.60
C ILE A 138 -9.95 2.68 -11.56
N GLN A 139 -9.85 3.53 -12.59
CA GLN A 139 -8.88 4.62 -12.68
C GLN A 139 -9.11 5.69 -11.62
N ASN A 140 -10.34 5.79 -11.11
CA ASN A 140 -10.74 6.73 -10.07
C ASN A 140 -10.69 6.09 -8.67
N CYS A 141 -10.21 4.85 -8.58
CA CYS A 141 -9.88 4.21 -7.31
C CYS A 141 -8.41 4.46 -6.99
N ILE A 142 -8.15 5.33 -6.01
CA ILE A 142 -6.82 5.76 -5.61
C ILE A 142 -6.47 5.08 -4.27
N PRO A 143 -5.32 4.40 -4.15
CA PRO A 143 -4.90 3.88 -2.87
C PRO A 143 -4.52 5.02 -1.93
N ASP A 144 -4.80 4.86 -0.64
CA ASP A 144 -4.33 5.78 0.38
C ASP A 144 -2.80 5.91 0.33
N VAL A 145 -2.34 7.14 0.07
CA VAL A 145 -0.93 7.51 -0.06
C VAL A 145 -0.17 7.27 1.24
N LEU A 146 -0.80 7.49 2.40
CA LEU A 146 -0.19 7.24 3.70
C LEU A 146 0.16 5.75 3.86
N HIS A 147 -0.81 4.87 3.60
CA HIS A 147 -0.59 3.43 3.70
C HIS A 147 0.39 2.91 2.64
N LEU A 148 0.39 3.49 1.43
CA LEU A 148 1.36 3.16 0.40
C LEU A 148 2.78 3.53 0.84
N TYR A 149 2.96 4.74 1.39
CA TYR A 149 4.21 5.21 1.94
C TYR A 149 4.72 4.30 3.06
N LEU A 150 3.87 3.99 4.06
CA LEU A 150 4.23 3.10 5.16
C LEU A 150 4.70 1.75 4.63
N ARG A 151 3.95 1.16 3.69
CA ARG A 151 4.28 -0.15 3.14
C ARG A 151 5.58 -0.16 2.37
N ILE A 152 5.84 0.86 1.54
CA ILE A 152 7.11 0.97 0.81
C ILE A 152 8.27 1.16 1.80
N SER A 153 8.09 2.04 2.79
CA SER A 153 9.09 2.33 3.81
C SER A 153 9.45 1.09 4.63
N ASP A 154 8.44 0.30 5.04
CA ASP A 154 8.65 -1.00 5.68
C ASP A 154 9.47 -1.94 4.80
N GLN A 155 9.15 -2.06 3.51
CA GLN A 155 9.89 -2.95 2.62
C GLN A 155 11.35 -2.49 2.47
N LEU A 156 11.59 -1.20 2.33
CA LEU A 156 12.94 -0.65 2.29
C LEU A 156 13.68 -1.00 3.58
N VAL A 157 13.19 -0.56 4.75
CA VAL A 157 13.88 -0.84 6.03
C VAL A 157 14.10 -2.34 6.24
N ASN A 158 13.14 -3.21 5.93
CA ASN A 158 13.31 -4.66 6.04
C ASN A 158 14.39 -5.20 5.09
N HIS A 159 14.48 -4.70 3.85
CA HIS A 159 15.55 -5.07 2.93
C HIS A 159 16.93 -4.60 3.41
N LEU A 160 17.02 -3.40 4.01
CA LEU A 160 18.25 -2.94 4.64
C LEU A 160 18.64 -3.87 5.80
N ILE A 161 17.71 -4.19 6.69
CA ILE A 161 17.94 -5.09 7.81
C ILE A 161 18.40 -6.47 7.32
N ASP A 162 17.76 -7.03 6.29
CA ASP A 162 18.17 -8.31 5.70
C ASP A 162 19.60 -8.26 5.13
N GLU A 163 19.98 -7.16 4.49
CA GLU A 163 21.33 -6.93 3.98
C GLU A 163 22.36 -6.80 5.11
N LEU A 164 22.05 -6.09 6.18
CA LEU A 164 22.92 -5.95 7.35
C LEU A 164 23.11 -7.29 8.07
N ARG A 165 22.03 -8.07 8.24
CA ARG A 165 22.08 -9.43 8.79
C ARG A 165 22.99 -10.33 7.98
N ARG A 166 22.90 -10.26 6.64
CA ARG A 166 23.75 -11.04 5.74
C ARG A 166 25.23 -10.68 5.92
N ARG A 167 25.56 -9.41 6.16
CA ARG A 167 26.94 -8.97 6.44
C ARG A 167 27.46 -9.45 7.80
N ASP A 168 26.58 -9.54 8.80
CA ASP A 168 26.89 -10.10 10.11
C ASP A 168 26.81 -11.65 10.15
N ASN A 169 26.56 -12.32 9.01
CA ASN A 169 26.34 -13.77 8.93
C ASN A 169 25.20 -14.28 9.84
N ILE A 170 24.19 -13.43 10.09
CA ILE A 170 23.02 -13.74 10.89
C ILE A 170 21.94 -14.36 10.00
N SER A 171 21.57 -15.60 10.27
CA SER A 171 20.45 -16.24 9.59
C SER A 171 19.11 -15.64 10.05
N LYS A 172 18.09 -15.67 9.19
CA LYS A 172 16.73 -15.22 9.54
C LYS A 172 16.11 -15.97 10.73
N ASN A 173 16.57 -17.20 10.96
CA ASN A 173 16.12 -18.07 12.05
C ASN A 173 17.08 -18.08 13.23
N SER A 174 18.01 -17.12 13.31
CA SER A 174 18.93 -17.01 14.44
C SER A 174 18.14 -16.82 15.73
N LYS A 175 18.43 -17.67 16.72
CA LYS A 175 17.78 -17.68 18.04
C LYS A 175 18.53 -16.83 19.05
N GLU A 176 19.70 -16.33 18.69
CA GLU A 176 20.59 -15.57 19.56
C GLU A 176 21.04 -14.30 18.86
N LEU A 177 21.10 -13.22 19.63
CA LEU A 177 21.61 -11.93 19.21
C LEU A 177 22.89 -11.62 19.99
N CYS A 178 24.04 -11.98 19.43
CA CYS A 178 25.34 -11.63 19.99
C CYS A 178 25.75 -10.25 19.48
N ARG A 179 25.57 -9.21 20.30
CA ARG A 179 25.85 -7.81 19.91
C ARG A 179 27.29 -7.59 19.45
N GLU A 180 28.25 -8.29 20.04
CA GLU A 180 29.68 -8.25 19.66
C GLU A 180 29.92 -8.74 18.22
N LYS A 181 29.15 -9.74 17.76
CA LYS A 181 29.25 -10.31 16.42
C LYS A 181 28.29 -9.66 15.41
N SER A 182 27.44 -8.75 15.87
CA SER A 182 26.33 -8.17 15.11
C SER A 182 26.56 -6.70 14.78
N SER A 183 27.78 -6.37 14.37
CA SER A 183 28.25 -4.98 14.23
C SER A 183 27.38 -4.13 13.29
N ASN A 184 26.89 -4.70 12.19
CA ASN A 184 26.13 -3.96 11.19
C ASN A 184 24.69 -3.67 11.65
N ILE A 185 24.01 -4.66 12.22
CA ILE A 185 22.65 -4.44 12.76
C ILE A 185 22.68 -3.57 14.04
N VAL A 186 23.70 -3.70 14.88
CA VAL A 186 23.88 -2.84 16.07
C VAL A 186 24.17 -1.39 15.66
N ARG A 187 24.96 -1.17 14.61
CA ARG A 187 25.17 0.17 14.05
C ARG A 187 23.84 0.79 13.59
N PHE A 188 22.99 0.03 12.89
CA PHE A 188 21.68 0.53 12.48
C PHE A 188 20.77 0.81 13.68
N GLU A 189 20.76 -0.06 14.69
CA GLU A 189 20.03 0.17 15.94
C GLU A 189 20.48 1.48 16.63
N ASN A 190 21.79 1.68 16.77
CA ASN A 190 22.36 2.90 17.36
C ASN A 190 21.99 4.15 16.55
N PHE A 191 22.04 4.06 15.21
CA PHE A 191 21.59 5.13 14.33
C PHE A 191 20.11 5.48 14.57
N VAL A 192 19.21 4.49 14.61
CA VAL A 192 17.79 4.75 14.88
C VAL A 192 17.59 5.38 16.26
N GLN A 193 18.31 4.90 17.28
CA GLN A 193 18.26 5.47 18.63
C GLN A 193 18.80 6.91 18.69
N SER A 194 19.79 7.26 17.86
CA SER A 194 20.30 8.64 17.76
C SER A 194 19.25 9.64 17.25
N LEU A 195 18.20 9.17 16.58
CA LEU A 195 17.05 9.95 16.15
C LEU A 195 15.98 10.11 17.25
N ASN A 196 16.31 9.78 18.51
CA ASN A 196 15.39 9.75 19.65
C ASN A 196 14.22 8.76 19.45
N ILE A 197 14.46 7.67 18.69
CA ILE A 197 13.47 6.62 18.46
C ILE A 197 13.81 5.42 19.34
N LYS A 198 12.91 5.06 20.25
CA LYS A 198 13.08 3.85 21.09
C LYS A 198 12.89 2.60 20.22
N TRP A 199 13.98 2.06 19.70
CA TRP A 199 13.97 0.92 18.79
C TRP A 199 15.18 0.03 19.03
N ASN A 200 14.96 -1.29 19.06
CA ASN A 200 16.01 -2.27 19.25
C ASN A 200 15.63 -3.61 18.64
N PHE A 201 16.65 -4.40 18.32
CA PHE A 201 16.50 -5.81 18.02
C PHE A 201 16.32 -6.60 19.32
N TYR A 202 15.52 -7.66 19.24
CA TYR A 202 15.29 -8.61 20.33
C TYR A 202 15.04 -10.00 19.77
N VAL A 203 15.24 -11.03 20.59
CA VAL A 203 14.84 -12.40 20.24
C VAL A 203 13.37 -12.57 20.64
N ASP A 204 12.52 -12.82 19.65
CA ASP A 204 11.11 -13.11 19.89
C ASP A 204 10.97 -14.48 20.57
N LYS A 205 10.28 -14.52 21.71
CA LYS A 205 10.13 -15.75 22.50
C LYS A 205 9.27 -16.79 21.78
N VAL A 206 8.36 -16.35 20.91
CA VAL A 206 7.43 -17.24 20.21
C VAL A 206 8.09 -17.84 18.97
N SER A 207 8.63 -17.01 18.07
CA SER A 207 9.27 -17.51 16.85
C SER A 207 10.73 -17.91 17.03
N SER A 208 11.34 -17.65 18.19
CA SER A 208 12.78 -17.85 18.42
C SER A 208 13.63 -17.18 17.34
N SER A 209 13.24 -15.99 16.89
CA SER A 209 13.96 -15.29 15.83
C SER A 209 14.21 -13.84 16.20
N ILE A 210 15.28 -13.27 15.65
CA ILE A 210 15.58 -11.85 15.85
C ILE A 210 14.49 -11.02 15.16
N ARG A 211 13.85 -10.15 15.93
CA ARG A 211 12.82 -9.22 15.49
C ARG A 211 13.13 -7.81 15.97
N CYS A 212 12.39 -6.88 15.40
CA CYS A 212 12.29 -5.50 15.83
C CYS A 212 10.81 -5.13 15.78
N ARG A 213 10.41 -4.08 16.51
CA ARG A 213 9.05 -3.55 16.38
C ARG A 213 8.89 -2.84 15.03
N ASP A 214 7.64 -2.70 14.63
CA ASP A 214 7.28 -1.87 13.49
C ASP A 214 7.56 -0.38 13.78
N LEU A 215 7.88 0.36 12.73
CA LEU A 215 8.11 1.79 12.75
C LEU A 215 6.84 2.51 12.27
N ASN A 216 6.49 3.62 12.91
CA ASN A 216 5.39 4.46 12.44
C ASN A 216 5.84 5.42 11.32
N GLY A 217 4.89 6.15 10.73
CA GLY A 217 5.19 7.03 9.59
C GLY A 217 6.20 8.14 9.88
N VAL A 218 6.14 8.72 11.09
CA VAL A 218 7.07 9.76 11.53
C VAL A 218 8.47 9.19 11.71
N GLU A 219 8.58 8.00 12.29
CA GLU A 219 9.86 7.30 12.49
C GLU A 219 10.50 6.90 11.16
N HIS A 220 9.70 6.37 10.21
CA HIS A 220 10.17 6.10 8.84
C HIS A 220 10.70 7.35 8.16
N LEU A 221 10.00 8.47 8.30
CA LEU A 221 10.39 9.74 7.70
C LEU A 221 11.71 10.25 8.29
N ALA A 222 11.86 10.18 9.62
CA ALA A 222 13.09 10.56 10.31
C ALA A 222 14.29 9.73 9.84
N ILE A 223 14.11 8.41 9.72
CA ILE A 223 15.13 7.48 9.21
C ILE A 223 15.49 7.83 7.76
N GLN A 224 14.51 7.96 6.88
CA GLN A 224 14.75 8.24 5.46
C GLN A 224 15.46 9.57 5.21
N ASN A 225 15.14 10.59 6.00
CA ASN A 225 15.77 11.91 5.88
C ASN A 225 17.20 11.96 6.42
N SER A 226 17.55 11.06 7.34
CA SER A 226 18.82 11.14 8.10
C SER A 226 19.81 10.03 7.74
N ILE A 227 19.36 8.95 7.09
CA ILE A 227 20.18 7.77 6.87
C ILE A 227 21.30 8.02 5.87
N ASN A 228 22.54 7.76 6.29
CA ASN A 228 23.68 7.66 5.40
C ASN A 228 23.87 6.20 4.94
N LEU A 229 23.33 5.86 3.76
CA LEU A 229 23.45 4.50 3.22
C LEU A 229 24.90 4.09 2.94
N GLU A 230 25.79 5.02 2.63
CA GLU A 230 27.20 4.71 2.32
C GLU A 230 27.91 4.16 3.55
N GLU A 231 27.60 4.76 4.71
CA GLU A 231 28.07 4.29 6.01
C GLU A 231 27.38 2.99 6.43
N MET A 232 26.08 2.84 6.16
CA MET A 232 25.32 1.66 6.57
C MET A 232 25.67 0.40 5.78
N ILE A 233 25.98 0.53 4.48
CA ILE A 233 26.29 -0.61 3.60
C ILE A 233 27.51 -0.30 2.71
N PRO A 234 28.71 -0.09 3.30
CA PRO A 234 29.89 0.30 2.55
C PRO A 234 30.23 -0.73 1.49
N ASN A 235 30.74 -0.26 0.34
CA ASN A 235 31.17 -1.08 -0.79
C ASN A 235 30.08 -2.02 -1.35
N HIS A 236 28.80 -1.68 -1.22
CA HIS A 236 27.73 -2.49 -1.80
C HIS A 236 27.80 -2.44 -3.34
N PRO A 237 27.84 -3.58 -4.06
CA PRO A 237 28.05 -3.61 -5.52
C PRO A 237 26.93 -2.90 -6.30
N LYS A 238 25.74 -2.78 -5.70
CA LYS A 238 24.58 -2.06 -6.26
C LYS A 238 24.29 -0.74 -5.54
N PHE A 239 25.28 -0.11 -4.91
CA PHE A 239 25.09 1.08 -4.08
C PHE A 239 24.34 2.20 -4.81
N ASN A 240 24.75 2.54 -6.04
CA ASN A 240 24.10 3.60 -6.83
C ASN A 240 22.61 3.32 -7.10
N TYR A 241 22.26 2.05 -7.36
CA TYR A 241 20.87 1.64 -7.54
C TYR A 241 20.06 1.77 -6.25
N LEU A 242 20.63 1.36 -5.10
CA LEU A 242 19.98 1.47 -3.79
C LEU A 242 19.82 2.94 -3.38
N LYS A 243 20.85 3.77 -3.60
CA LYS A 243 20.82 5.22 -3.34
C LYS A 243 19.67 5.89 -4.08
N LEU A 244 19.46 5.54 -5.35
CA LEU A 244 18.33 6.07 -6.13
C LEU A 244 16.97 5.65 -5.54
N LYS A 245 16.84 4.43 -5.01
CA LYS A 245 15.58 3.89 -4.47
C LYS A 245 15.25 4.40 -3.07
N TYR A 246 16.25 4.60 -2.22
CA TYR A 246 16.08 5.08 -0.84
C TYR A 246 16.09 6.60 -0.72
N CYS A 247 16.97 7.28 -1.46
CA CYS A 247 17.15 8.74 -1.39
C CYS A 247 16.52 9.46 -2.60
N GLY A 248 15.92 8.73 -3.54
CA GLY A 248 15.20 9.33 -4.64
C GLY A 248 14.04 10.15 -4.12
N LYS A 249 13.99 11.44 -4.48
CA LYS A 249 12.89 12.39 -4.19
C LYS A 249 11.49 11.92 -4.63
N VAL A 250 11.35 10.72 -5.19
CA VAL A 250 10.09 10.11 -5.62
C VAL A 250 9.18 9.77 -4.44
N LEU A 251 9.73 9.34 -3.30
CA LEU A 251 8.92 9.07 -2.09
C LEU A 251 8.53 10.35 -1.35
N LEU A 252 9.41 11.36 -1.35
CA LEU A 252 9.20 12.64 -0.65
C LEU A 252 8.31 13.64 -1.42
N LYS A 253 8.11 13.48 -2.74
CA LYS A 253 7.21 14.34 -3.54
C LYS A 253 5.73 13.95 -3.47
N LEU A 254 5.41 12.85 -2.78
CA LEU A 254 4.03 12.40 -2.52
C LEU A 254 3.50 12.95 -1.18
N TRP A 255 4.26 13.84 -0.53
CA TRP A 255 3.96 14.51 0.72
C TRP A 255 4.20 16.02 0.59
#